data_AF-A0A225V0C7-F1
#
_entry.id   AF-A0A225V0C7-F1
#
_cell.length_a   1.000
_cell.length_b   1.000
_cell.length_c   1.000
_cell.angle_alpha   90.00
_cell.angle_beta   90.00
_cell.angle_gamma   90.00
#
_symmetry.space_group_name_H-M   'P 1'
#
loop_
_entity.id
_entity.type
_entity.pdbx_description
1 polymer ?
#
loop_
_entity_poly.entity_id
_entity_poly.type
_entity_poly.pdbx_seq_one_letter_code
_entity_poly.pdbx_strand_id
1 'polypeptide(L)'
;MKARRAGHVIDEISISHQTLLGGTDSVSKSMSKTPQKLMGGKHVPFIGELLQLSPVGGHPCYKAAPDTANRLRHAHYAIYSAINFVVFLMENMRARLDPVYAGILDSVPWGRRSNSQLNKLNSRVHNHLEVPQTRNSITFYRPIVVWTNRLRCAINHIMVFKIAGVHGATVFECLTKP
;
A
#
# COMPACT_ATOMS: atom_id res chain seq x y z
N MET A 1 -34.30 -12.65 -2.27
CA MET A 1 -33.13 -13.55 -2.10
C MET A 1 -31.91 -12.69 -1.77
N LYS A 2 -31.48 -12.60 -0.49
CA LYS A 2 -30.30 -11.78 -0.10
C LYS A 2 -29.03 -12.59 -0.37
N ALA A 3 -28.19 -12.13 -1.30
CA ALA A 3 -26.90 -12.74 -1.60
C ALA A 3 -26.05 -12.85 -0.32
N ARG A 4 -25.68 -14.07 0.07
CA ARG A 4 -24.69 -14.31 1.13
C ARG A 4 -23.32 -13.95 0.57
N ARG A 5 -22.78 -12.77 0.94
CA ARG A 5 -21.34 -12.51 0.71
C ARG A 5 -20.54 -13.32 1.72
N ALA A 6 -19.82 -14.32 1.21
CA ALA A 6 -18.87 -15.14 1.95
C ALA A 6 -17.61 -14.31 2.22
N GLY A 7 -17.33 -14.02 3.49
CA GLY A 7 -16.07 -13.40 3.94
C GLY A 7 -15.79 -11.96 3.47
N HIS A 8 -14.87 -11.30 4.15
CA HIS A 8 -14.24 -10.05 3.69
C HIS A 8 -12.77 -10.15 4.08
N VAL A 9 -11.86 -9.97 3.12
CA VAL A 9 -10.41 -9.88 3.38
C VAL A 9 -10.01 -8.42 3.29
N ILE A 10 -9.21 -7.96 4.24
CA ILE A 10 -8.66 -6.60 4.23
C ILE A 10 -7.16 -6.70 4.06
N ASP A 11 -6.69 -6.27 2.91
CA ASP A 11 -5.27 -6.18 2.57
C ASP A 11 -4.74 -4.76 2.84
N GLU A 12 -3.43 -4.63 3.02
CA GLU A 12 -2.73 -3.40 3.38
C GLU A 12 -3.37 -2.63 4.56
N ILE A 13 -3.60 -3.34 5.67
CA ILE A 13 -4.24 -2.75 6.85
C ILE A 13 -3.49 -1.52 7.42
N SER A 14 -2.18 -1.37 7.16
CA SER A 14 -1.38 -0.25 7.69
C SER A 14 -1.86 1.11 7.20
N ILE A 15 -2.34 1.20 5.95
CA ILE A 15 -2.83 2.44 5.33
C ILE A 15 -4.33 2.68 5.58
N SER A 16 -5.01 1.72 6.22
CA SER A 16 -6.44 1.82 6.47
C SER A 16 -6.75 2.83 7.58
N HIS A 17 -7.53 3.86 7.22
CA HIS A 17 -8.01 4.85 8.19
C HIS A 17 -8.98 4.23 9.19
N GLN A 18 -8.93 4.68 10.45
CA GLN A 18 -9.84 4.21 11.50
C GLN A 18 -11.33 4.22 11.08
N THR A 19 -11.82 5.36 10.60
CA THR A 19 -13.23 5.51 10.19
C THR A 19 -13.67 4.57 9.08
N LEU A 20 -12.77 4.14 8.18
CA LEU A 20 -13.13 3.26 7.05
C LEU A 20 -13.55 1.87 7.55
N LEU A 21 -12.79 1.29 8.47
CA LEU A 21 -13.16 -0.02 9.04
C LEU A 21 -14.35 0.09 9.99
N GLY A 22 -14.43 1.16 10.79
CA GLY A 22 -15.59 1.39 11.65
C GLY A 22 -16.89 1.55 10.85
N GLY A 23 -16.81 2.18 9.68
CA GLY A 23 -17.90 2.22 8.71
C GLY A 23 -18.22 0.83 8.15
N THR A 24 -17.18 0.07 7.79
CA THR A 24 -17.32 -1.31 7.29
C THR A 24 -17.98 -2.23 8.32
N ASP A 25 -17.67 -2.08 9.60
CA ASP A 25 -18.32 -2.77 10.72
C ASP A 25 -19.80 -2.40 10.81
N SER A 26 -20.10 -1.11 10.79
CA SER A 26 -21.45 -0.59 10.90
C SER A 26 -22.34 -1.14 9.77
N VAL A 27 -21.83 -1.12 8.53
CA VAL A 27 -22.51 -1.71 7.37
C VAL A 27 -22.61 -3.24 7.50
N SER A 28 -21.55 -3.91 7.96
CA SER A 28 -21.59 -5.37 8.11
C SER A 28 -22.60 -5.82 9.17
N LYS A 29 -22.74 -5.06 10.26
CA LYS A 29 -23.75 -5.30 11.30
C LYS A 29 -25.17 -5.05 10.76
N SER A 30 -25.41 -3.94 10.07
CA SER A 30 -26.75 -3.63 9.53
C SER A 30 -27.23 -4.64 8.47
N MET A 31 -26.29 -5.26 7.76
CA MET A 31 -26.59 -6.28 6.74
C MET A 31 -26.62 -7.73 7.27
N SER A 32 -26.32 -7.94 8.56
CA SER A 32 -26.20 -9.28 9.14
C SER A 32 -27.42 -9.69 9.98
N LYS A 33 -27.57 -11.00 10.19
CA LYS A 33 -28.49 -11.58 11.20
C LYS A 33 -27.92 -11.51 12.62
N THR A 34 -26.64 -11.15 12.77
CA THR A 34 -25.96 -11.02 14.07
C THR A 34 -25.35 -9.62 14.23
N PRO A 35 -26.17 -8.55 14.26
CA PRO A 35 -25.70 -7.16 14.35
C PRO A 35 -24.93 -6.84 15.65
N GLN A 36 -25.09 -7.65 16.69
CA GLN A 36 -24.38 -7.53 17.97
C GLN A 36 -22.92 -7.99 17.89
N LYS A 37 -22.54 -8.79 16.88
CA LYS A 37 -21.17 -9.30 16.71
C LYS A 37 -20.34 -8.32 15.88
N LEU A 38 -19.04 -8.22 16.18
CA LEU A 38 -18.09 -7.48 15.34
C LEU A 38 -18.15 -7.97 13.90
N MET A 39 -18.06 -7.04 12.95
CA MET A 39 -18.18 -7.27 11.50
C MET A 39 -19.43 -8.05 11.11
N GLY A 40 -20.51 -7.93 11.90
CA GLY A 40 -21.73 -8.70 11.71
C GLY A 40 -21.53 -10.21 11.85
N GLY A 41 -20.55 -10.65 12.63
CA GLY A 41 -20.23 -12.07 12.87
C GLY A 41 -19.43 -12.75 11.75
N LYS A 42 -18.85 -11.98 10.82
CA LYS A 42 -18.02 -12.51 9.75
C LYS A 42 -16.60 -12.75 10.23
N HIS A 43 -15.97 -13.81 9.71
CA HIS A 43 -14.52 -13.97 9.79
C HIS A 43 -13.86 -13.02 8.78
N VAL A 44 -12.97 -12.17 9.28
CA VAL A 44 -12.30 -11.13 8.51
C VAL A 44 -10.80 -11.24 8.76
N PRO A 45 -10.02 -11.84 7.85
CA PRO A 45 -8.58 -11.78 7.91
C PRO A 45 -8.08 -10.38 7.55
N PHE A 46 -7.12 -9.91 8.34
CA PHE A 46 -6.36 -8.70 8.09
C PHE A 46 -4.97 -9.08 7.62
N ILE A 47 -4.52 -8.47 6.53
CA ILE A 47 -3.23 -8.72 5.89
C ILE A 47 -2.55 -7.37 5.68
N GLY A 48 -1.23 -7.34 5.85
CA GLY A 48 -0.41 -6.16 5.59
C GLY A 48 0.78 -6.05 6.53
N GLU A 49 1.64 -5.07 6.26
CA GLU A 49 2.84 -4.78 7.04
C GLU A 49 2.67 -3.43 7.77
N LEU A 50 2.54 -3.47 9.10
CA LEU A 50 2.24 -2.28 9.92
C LEU A 50 3.34 -1.21 9.92
N LEU A 51 4.57 -1.59 9.55
CA LEU A 51 5.75 -0.70 9.50
C LEU A 51 5.91 0.00 8.13
N GLN A 52 5.02 -0.22 7.17
CA GLN A 52 5.02 0.50 5.91
C GLN A 52 4.40 1.91 6.08
N LEU A 53 3.51 2.31 5.16
CA LEU A 53 2.88 3.61 5.16
C LEU A 53 1.73 3.64 6.17
N SER A 54 1.64 4.76 6.88
CA SER A 54 0.47 5.11 7.69
C SER A 54 -0.65 5.69 6.81
N PRO A 55 -1.90 5.74 7.31
CA PRO A 55 -3.00 6.32 6.55
C PRO A 55 -2.75 7.79 6.24
N VAL A 56 -3.03 8.22 5.01
CA VAL A 56 -2.86 9.61 4.58
C VAL A 56 -3.84 10.51 5.31
N GLY A 57 -3.33 11.56 5.99
CA GLY A 57 -4.15 12.52 6.73
C GLY A 57 -4.97 11.88 7.85
N GLY A 58 -4.52 10.73 8.35
CA GLY A 58 -5.37 9.77 9.02
C GLY A 58 -4.85 9.20 10.32
N HIS A 59 -5.70 8.39 10.97
CA HIS A 59 -5.34 7.65 12.16
C HIS A 59 -5.16 6.16 11.85
N PRO A 60 -4.01 5.55 12.22
CA PRO A 60 -3.74 4.14 11.98
C PRO A 60 -4.63 3.24 12.83
N CYS A 61 -4.84 2.02 12.32
CA CYS A 61 -5.70 1.01 12.93
C CYS A 61 -5.27 0.58 14.34
N TYR A 62 -3.96 0.47 14.54
CA TYR A 62 -3.33 -0.06 15.76
C TYR A 62 -3.21 0.95 16.91
N LYS A 63 -3.61 2.22 16.70
CA LYS A 63 -3.52 3.26 17.74
C LYS A 63 -4.88 3.47 18.40
N ALA A 64 -4.93 3.51 19.73
CA ALA A 64 -6.14 3.86 20.46
C ALA A 64 -6.66 5.25 20.01
N ALA A 65 -7.97 5.35 19.80
CA ALA A 65 -8.60 6.63 19.54
C ALA A 65 -8.69 7.43 20.86
N PRO A 66 -8.46 8.76 20.86
CA PRO A 66 -8.68 9.58 22.04
C PRO A 66 -10.17 9.58 22.40
N ASP A 67 -10.52 9.85 23.67
CA ASP A 67 -11.91 9.82 24.16
C ASP A 67 -12.85 10.79 23.44
N THR A 68 -12.29 11.84 22.83
CA THR A 68 -13.03 12.83 22.04
C THR A 68 -13.29 12.39 20.59
N ALA A 69 -12.82 11.21 20.19
CA ALA A 69 -12.98 10.72 18.83
C ALA A 69 -14.42 10.28 18.54
N ASN A 70 -14.79 10.28 17.27
CA ASN A 70 -16.11 9.81 16.86
C ASN A 70 -16.27 8.30 17.07
N ARG A 71 -17.53 7.85 17.11
CA ARG A 71 -17.90 6.43 17.31
C ARG A 71 -17.24 5.47 16.34
N LEU A 72 -17.04 5.87 15.07
CA LEU A 72 -16.43 5.00 14.06
C LEU A 72 -14.97 4.70 14.37
N ARG A 73 -14.24 5.66 14.95
CA ARG A 73 -12.85 5.48 15.36
C ARG A 73 -12.73 4.52 16.55
N HIS A 74 -13.59 4.66 17.54
CA HIS A 74 -13.65 3.71 18.66
C HIS A 74 -14.06 2.30 18.19
N ALA A 75 -15.06 2.20 17.30
CA ALA A 75 -15.49 0.93 16.73
C ALA A 75 -14.36 0.22 15.96
N HIS A 76 -13.55 0.97 15.21
CA HIS A 76 -12.36 0.42 14.58
C HIS A 76 -11.39 -0.15 15.60
N TYR A 77 -10.99 0.66 16.58
CA TYR A 77 -9.99 0.21 17.56
C TYR A 77 -10.46 -1.04 18.31
N ALA A 78 -11.76 -1.14 18.59
CA ALA A 78 -12.36 -2.36 19.15
C ALA A 78 -12.23 -3.59 18.24
N ILE A 79 -12.35 -3.41 16.91
CA ILE A 79 -12.11 -4.51 15.94
C ILE A 79 -10.66 -4.93 15.94
N TYR A 80 -9.74 -3.97 15.83
CA TYR A 80 -8.31 -4.25 15.84
C TYR A 80 -7.90 -4.93 17.17
N SER A 81 -8.42 -4.45 18.29
CA SER A 81 -8.14 -5.01 19.63
C SER A 81 -8.76 -6.39 19.84
N ALA A 82 -9.74 -6.80 19.02
CA ALA A 82 -10.36 -8.11 19.09
C ALA A 82 -9.59 -9.18 18.28
N ILE A 83 -8.53 -8.80 17.57
CA ILE A 83 -7.64 -9.75 16.90
C ILE A 83 -6.97 -10.61 17.97
N ASN A 84 -7.23 -11.91 17.94
CA ASN A 84 -6.74 -12.88 18.93
C ASN A 84 -5.73 -13.87 18.34
N PHE A 85 -5.46 -13.80 17.05
CA PHE A 85 -4.53 -14.67 16.34
C PHE A 85 -3.78 -13.86 15.29
N VAL A 86 -2.44 -13.96 15.31
CA VAL A 86 -1.54 -13.23 14.42
C VAL A 86 -0.52 -14.21 13.86
N VAL A 87 -0.30 -14.16 12.54
CA VAL A 87 0.71 -14.95 11.85
C VAL A 87 1.72 -14.00 11.23
N PHE A 88 3.01 -14.25 11.49
CA PHE A 88 4.11 -13.54 10.86
C PHE A 88 4.68 -14.37 9.73
N LEU A 89 4.75 -13.79 8.54
CA LEU A 89 5.46 -14.37 7.40
C LEU A 89 6.91 -13.88 7.44
N MET A 90 7.85 -14.82 7.61
CA MET A 90 9.26 -14.49 7.84
C MET A 90 10.10 -14.46 6.55
N GLU A 91 9.63 -15.10 5.48
CA GLU A 91 10.40 -15.23 4.25
C GLU A 91 10.06 -14.12 3.24
N ASN A 92 11.08 -13.35 2.83
CA ASN A 92 10.94 -12.34 1.78
C ASN A 92 11.14 -12.98 0.39
N MET A 93 10.04 -13.46 -0.17
CA MET A 93 10.06 -14.09 -1.50
C MET A 93 10.41 -13.11 -2.64
N ARG A 94 10.19 -11.80 -2.44
CA ARG A 94 10.47 -10.76 -3.46
C ARG A 94 11.96 -10.56 -3.68
N ALA A 95 12.76 -10.62 -2.60
CA ALA A 95 14.21 -10.46 -2.65
C ALA A 95 14.98 -11.79 -2.56
N ARG A 96 14.32 -12.94 -2.71
CA ARG A 96 14.91 -14.27 -2.49
C ARG A 96 16.19 -14.55 -3.31
N LEU A 97 16.30 -13.96 -4.50
CA LEU A 97 17.45 -14.13 -5.39
C LEU A 97 18.62 -13.19 -5.07
N ASP A 98 18.44 -12.26 -4.13
CA ASP A 98 19.46 -11.33 -3.66
C ASP A 98 19.50 -11.33 -2.12
N PRO A 99 20.16 -12.33 -1.50
CA PRO A 99 20.23 -12.46 -0.04
C PRO A 99 20.84 -11.25 0.65
N VAL A 100 21.77 -10.55 -0.02
CA VAL A 100 22.38 -9.32 0.51
C VAL A 100 21.33 -8.22 0.61
N TYR A 101 20.52 -8.04 -0.42
CA TYR A 101 19.42 -7.06 -0.40
C TYR A 101 18.32 -7.46 0.58
N ALA A 102 17.95 -8.74 0.63
CA ALA A 102 16.98 -9.26 1.59
C ALA A 102 17.40 -8.96 3.03
N GLY A 103 18.68 -9.18 3.38
CA GLY A 103 19.20 -8.85 4.71
C GLY A 103 19.24 -7.36 5.02
N ILE A 104 19.36 -6.48 4.01
CA ILE A 104 19.19 -5.04 4.20
C ILE A 104 17.72 -4.70 4.44
N LEU A 105 16.80 -5.26 3.64
CA LEU A 105 15.36 -5.02 3.77
C LEU A 105 14.80 -5.54 5.09
N ASP A 106 15.38 -6.57 5.69
CA ASP A 106 14.96 -7.08 6.99
C ASP A 106 15.28 -6.11 8.14
N SER A 107 16.35 -5.31 8.02
CA SER A 107 16.77 -4.39 9.09
C SER A 107 16.16 -2.99 8.99
N VAL A 108 15.83 -2.54 7.77
CA VAL A 108 15.35 -1.18 7.48
C VAL A 108 14.02 -0.82 8.19
N PRO A 109 12.97 -1.68 8.20
CA PRO A 109 11.70 -1.38 8.87
C PRO A 109 11.86 -1.10 10.36
N TRP A 110 12.85 -1.74 11.00
CA TRP A 110 13.16 -1.56 12.43
C TRP A 110 14.03 -0.34 12.72
N GLY A 111 14.36 0.47 11.71
CA GLY A 111 15.28 1.59 11.85
C GLY A 111 16.74 1.18 12.09
N ARG A 112 17.07 -0.11 11.97
CA ARG A 112 18.43 -0.64 12.16
C ARG A 112 19.19 -0.51 10.84
N ARG A 113 19.93 0.59 10.69
CA ARG A 113 20.68 0.89 9.47
C ARG A 113 22.15 1.09 9.80
N SER A 114 23.02 0.26 9.24
CA SER A 114 24.46 0.48 9.29
C SER A 114 24.95 1.27 8.07
N ASN A 115 26.04 2.02 8.23
CA ASN A 115 26.68 2.74 7.11
C ASN A 115 27.10 1.79 5.98
N SER A 116 27.53 0.56 6.30
CA SER A 116 27.88 -0.45 5.29
C SER A 116 26.69 -0.85 4.42
N GLN A 117 25.51 -1.05 5.03
CA GLN A 117 24.28 -1.37 4.27
C GLN A 117 23.83 -0.20 3.40
N LEU A 118 23.90 1.04 3.91
CA LEU A 118 23.58 2.23 3.12
C LEU A 118 24.53 2.39 1.94
N ASN A 119 25.83 2.18 2.14
CA ASN A 119 26.81 2.23 1.06
C ASN A 119 26.54 1.16 -0.02
N LYS A 120 26.15 -0.05 0.39
CA LYS A 120 25.73 -1.13 -0.54
C LYS A 120 24.45 -0.80 -1.31
N LEU A 121 23.49 -0.07 -0.72
CA LEU A 121 22.31 0.40 -1.43
C LEU A 121 22.69 1.49 -2.44
N ASN A 122 23.49 2.46 -2.01
CA ASN A 122 23.93 3.58 -2.84
C ASN A 122 24.79 3.13 -4.02
N SER A 123 25.59 2.07 -3.87
CA SER A 123 26.39 1.50 -4.97
C SER A 123 25.54 0.84 -6.07
N ARG A 124 24.25 0.59 -5.82
CA ARG A 124 23.31 0.01 -6.79
C ARG A 124 22.56 1.06 -7.60
N VAL A 125 22.83 2.35 -7.36
CA VAL A 125 22.24 3.43 -8.14
C VAL A 125 22.89 3.44 -9.52
N HIS A 126 22.09 3.19 -10.56
CA HIS A 126 22.52 3.31 -11.94
C HIS A 126 22.37 4.76 -12.40
N ASN A 127 23.49 5.44 -12.64
CA ASN A 127 23.51 6.84 -13.08
C ASN A 127 23.14 7.04 -14.57
N HIS A 128 23.03 5.96 -15.33
CA HIS A 128 22.73 5.99 -16.76
C HIS A 128 21.41 5.28 -17.06
N LEU A 129 20.38 6.06 -17.37
CA LEU A 129 19.10 5.56 -17.85
C LEU A 129 19.11 5.54 -19.38
N GLU A 130 19.54 4.42 -19.98
CA GLU A 130 19.30 4.21 -21.40
C GLU A 130 17.80 3.98 -21.64
N VAL A 131 17.24 4.71 -22.61
CA VAL A 131 15.85 4.52 -23.05
C VAL A 131 15.80 3.26 -23.91
N PRO A 132 14.98 2.26 -23.54
CA PRO A 132 14.88 1.03 -24.31
C PRO A 132 14.40 1.33 -25.74
N GLN A 133 15.19 0.92 -26.74
CA GLN A 133 14.87 1.18 -28.15
C GLN A 133 13.77 0.26 -28.69
N THR A 134 13.46 -0.86 -28.01
CA THR A 134 12.52 -1.88 -28.51
C THR A 134 11.42 -2.20 -27.50
N ARG A 135 10.18 -2.32 -28.00
CA ARG A 135 8.97 -2.67 -27.21
C ARG A 135 9.07 -4.03 -26.49
N ASN A 136 9.89 -4.94 -26.99
CA ASN A 136 10.03 -6.31 -26.49
C ASN A 136 11.18 -6.49 -25.51
N SER A 137 11.88 -5.41 -25.14
CA SER A 137 12.92 -5.51 -24.12
C SER A 137 12.29 -5.58 -22.73
N ILE A 138 12.77 -6.50 -21.90
CA ILE A 138 12.55 -6.54 -20.45
C ILE A 138 12.87 -5.20 -19.74
N THR A 139 13.57 -4.29 -20.42
CA THR A 139 13.91 -2.96 -19.93
C THR A 139 12.87 -1.89 -20.26
N PHE A 140 11.87 -2.17 -21.12
CA PHE A 140 10.80 -1.23 -21.49
C PHE A 140 10.00 -0.75 -20.27
N TYR A 141 9.74 -1.65 -19.31
CA TYR A 141 9.02 -1.32 -18.09
C TYR A 141 9.99 -1.01 -16.94
N ARG A 142 10.17 0.28 -16.63
CA ARG A 142 10.93 0.76 -15.47
C ARG A 142 10.03 1.63 -14.59
N PRO A 143 9.41 1.08 -13.52
CA PRO A 143 8.57 1.86 -12.64
C PRO A 143 9.43 2.92 -11.94
N ILE A 144 9.02 4.18 -12.05
CA ILE A 144 9.66 5.30 -11.36
C ILE A 144 8.81 5.62 -10.13
N VAL A 145 9.39 5.44 -8.96
CA VAL A 145 8.76 5.79 -7.68
C VAL A 145 9.25 7.17 -7.27
N VAL A 146 8.31 8.07 -7.00
CA VAL A 146 8.59 9.45 -6.57
C VAL A 146 7.73 9.80 -5.36
N TRP A 147 8.20 10.77 -4.59
CA TRP A 147 7.50 11.23 -3.39
C TRP A 147 6.16 11.90 -3.72
N THR A 148 6.11 12.83 -4.67
CA THR A 148 4.91 13.67 -4.86
C THR A 148 4.12 13.32 -6.11
N ASN A 149 2.80 13.47 -6.03
CA ASN A 149 1.91 13.32 -7.17
C ASN A 149 2.26 14.30 -8.30
N ARG A 150 2.69 15.53 -7.96
CA ARG A 150 3.15 16.53 -8.93
C ARG A 150 4.33 16.01 -9.76
N LEU A 151 5.34 15.42 -9.10
CA LEU A 151 6.49 14.84 -9.81
C LEU A 151 6.08 13.64 -10.66
N ARG A 152 5.18 12.79 -10.14
CA ARG A 152 4.64 11.64 -10.88
C ARG A 152 3.96 12.10 -12.16
N CYS A 153 3.09 13.12 -12.08
CA CYS A 153 2.41 13.67 -13.25
C CYS A 153 3.40 14.26 -14.25
N ALA A 154 4.39 15.05 -13.79
CA ALA A 154 5.40 15.65 -14.67
C ALA A 154 6.23 14.59 -15.40
N ILE A 155 6.70 13.55 -14.68
CA ILE A 155 7.48 12.45 -15.28
C ILE A 155 6.61 11.66 -16.27
N ASN A 156 5.38 11.31 -15.88
CA ASN A 156 4.47 10.57 -16.76
C ASN A 156 4.19 11.35 -18.04
N HIS A 157 3.94 12.65 -17.92
CA HIS A 157 3.73 13.54 -19.07
C HIS A 157 4.93 13.48 -20.03
N ILE A 158 6.15 13.74 -19.53
CA ILE A 158 7.38 13.70 -20.34
C ILE A 158 7.56 12.31 -21.01
N MET A 159 7.36 11.24 -20.25
CA MET A 159 7.57 9.87 -20.74
C MET A 159 6.57 9.47 -21.83
N VAL A 160 5.29 9.85 -21.70
CA VAL A 160 4.26 9.58 -22.71
C VAL A 160 4.63 10.22 -24.04
N PHE A 161 4.97 11.51 -24.06
CA PHE A 161 5.36 12.21 -25.29
C PHE A 161 6.66 11.67 -25.88
N LYS A 162 7.64 11.32 -25.04
CA LYS A 162 8.91 10.73 -25.50
C LYS A 162 8.69 9.37 -26.17
N ILE A 163 7.92 8.48 -25.54
CA ILE A 163 7.60 7.16 -26.10
C ILE A 163 6.77 7.31 -27.39
N ALA A 164 5.81 8.24 -27.41
CA ALA A 164 5.01 8.52 -28.59
C ALA A 164 5.86 8.99 -29.78
N GLY A 165 6.81 9.90 -29.55
CA GLY A 165 7.75 10.36 -30.57
C GLY A 165 8.63 9.25 -31.13
N VAL A 166 9.15 8.35 -30.29
CA VAL A 166 9.95 7.19 -30.72
C VAL A 166 9.12 6.21 -31.58
N HIS A 167 7.82 6.10 -31.34
CA HIS A 167 6.95 5.13 -32.01
C HIS A 167 6.01 5.73 -33.05
N GLY A 168 6.12 7.03 -33.37
CA GLY A 168 5.22 7.71 -34.31
C GLY A 168 3.74 7.68 -33.90
N ALA A 169 3.45 7.60 -32.60
CA ALA A 169 2.08 7.60 -32.10
C ALA A 169 1.60 9.03 -31.83
N THR A 170 0.35 9.34 -32.19
CA THR A 170 -0.26 10.63 -31.86
C THR A 170 -0.77 10.62 -30.42
N VAL A 171 -0.42 11.65 -29.64
CA VAL A 171 -0.92 11.86 -28.27
C VAL A 171 -1.66 13.20 -28.24
N PHE A 172 -2.83 13.21 -27.63
CA PHE A 172 -3.63 14.41 -27.42
C PHE A 172 -3.64 14.74 -25.93
N GLU A 173 -3.34 15.99 -25.59
CA GLU A 173 -3.51 16.51 -24.24
C GLU A 173 -4.83 17.28 -24.16
N CYS A 174 -5.68 16.91 -23.19
CA CYS A 174 -6.91 17.64 -22.92
C CYS A 174 -6.66 18.61 -21.76
N LEU A 175 -6.51 19.89 -22.07
CA LEU A 175 -6.35 20.94 -21.07
C LEU A 175 -7.70 21.23 -20.42
N THR A 176 -7.89 20.80 -19.16
CA THR A 176 -9.00 21.30 -18.35
C THR A 176 -8.77 22.77 -18.05
N LYS A 177 -9.80 23.61 -18.26
CA LYS A 177 -9.74 25.03 -17.88
C LYS A 177 -9.36 25.15 -16.38
N PRO A 178 -8.51 26.13 -16.02
CA PRO A 178 -8.09 26.35 -14.64
C PRO A 178 -9.28 26.68 -13.72
#